data_AF-A0A0P8BA61-F1
#
_entry.id   AF-A0A0P8BA61-F1
#
_cell.length_a   1.000
_cell.length_b   1.000
_cell.length_c   1.000
_cell.angle_alpha   90.00
_cell.angle_beta   90.00
_cell.angle_gamma   90.00
#
_symmetry.space_group_name_H-M   'P 1'
#
loop_
_entity.id
_entity.type
_entity.pdbx_description
1 polymer ?
#
loop_
_entity_poly.entity_id
_entity_poly.type
_entity_poly.pdbx_seq_one_letter_code
_entity_poly.pdbx_strand_id
1 'polypeptide(L)'
;MTMERSNQRMDADQPSGQPDQYDLLVIGGGVNGTGIAMDAAGRGLKVLLCEMNDLASATSSSSSKLIHGGLRYLEHYEFRLVREALAERESLLANAPHIMWPMRFRLPHQPHLRPAWMIRTGLFLYDHLAKRELLAGSRAISFKDNSPLKQDITKGFEYSDGWVDDARLVVLSARNAKQKGGVILTRTRCVHTSRDNNGWQATLEDTLTGHHRTIKAKVIVNATGPWVSRIFGESLGMKAPKQIRMVKGSHIVVPKLNQDDEAYILQNQDDRIVFVIPYEDQFSLIGTTDVDFEGNPREAAISPEETHYLLAIVNKYFRRQLAPEDVVWSYSGVRPLMDDEGGTAQSASRDYSFEVDDKNDLAPLISVFGGKITTYRKLAEAVTDQLCRYFPGSGKSWTQKALLPGGDFGNHAELEAKLSADFPWLNSAVIRRFARSYGTDSYRILNRCQRPEDLGHWYTETLSQKEVDYLIFEEWALTAEDILWRRTKQGLYISEEQQRALDMYICQTAPRRLPECAGLALSE
;
A
#
# COMPACT_ATOMS: atom_id res chain seq x y z
N MET A 1 44.68 13.26 -10.50
CA MET A 1 44.02 13.88 -11.66
C MET A 1 42.52 13.69 -11.49
N THR A 2 41.92 14.71 -10.86
CA THR A 2 40.53 15.19 -10.93
C THR A 2 39.45 14.25 -11.50
N MET A 3 38.68 13.63 -10.61
CA MET A 3 37.29 13.21 -10.84
C MET A 3 36.35 14.29 -10.28
N GLU A 4 36.38 15.47 -10.91
CA GLU A 4 35.28 16.44 -10.87
C GLU A 4 34.61 16.37 -12.25
N ARG A 5 33.53 15.61 -12.38
CA ARG A 5 32.49 15.72 -13.44
C ARG A 5 31.52 14.55 -13.36
N SER A 6 30.52 14.67 -12.49
CA SER A 6 29.21 14.01 -12.69
C SER A 6 28.13 14.50 -11.72
N ASN A 7 28.11 15.80 -11.39
CA ASN A 7 27.07 16.38 -10.52
C ASN A 7 26.38 17.63 -11.12
N GLN A 8 26.39 17.74 -12.45
CA GLN A 8 25.65 18.77 -13.19
C GLN A 8 24.88 18.10 -14.33
N ARG A 9 23.68 17.62 -14.04
CA ARG A 9 22.59 17.38 -15.01
C ARG A 9 21.27 17.05 -14.30
N MET A 10 20.93 17.83 -13.27
CA MET A 10 19.55 18.06 -12.85
C MET A 10 19.50 19.56 -12.56
N ASP A 11 18.64 20.27 -13.29
CA ASP A 11 18.40 21.73 -13.24
C ASP A 11 19.42 22.62 -13.98
N ALA A 12 19.26 22.65 -15.31
CA ALA A 12 19.36 23.87 -16.11
C ALA A 12 18.70 23.62 -17.48
N ASP A 13 17.38 23.44 -17.47
CA ASP A 13 16.56 23.74 -18.63
C ASP A 13 15.47 24.67 -18.12
N GLN A 14 15.64 25.98 -18.34
CA GLN A 14 14.47 26.86 -18.38
C GLN A 14 13.78 26.53 -19.70
N PRO A 15 12.62 25.83 -19.72
CA PRO A 15 11.93 25.66 -20.97
C PRO A 15 11.39 27.04 -21.36
N SER A 16 11.53 27.37 -22.63
CA SER A 16 10.66 28.33 -23.34
C SER A 16 9.28 28.41 -22.69
N GLY A 17 8.76 29.61 -22.40
CA GLY A 17 7.59 29.89 -21.53
C GLY A 17 6.23 29.26 -21.91
N GLN A 18 6.20 27.99 -22.30
CA GLN A 18 5.02 27.14 -22.49
C GLN A 18 4.97 26.09 -21.37
N PRO A 19 3.78 25.83 -20.80
CA PRO A 19 3.60 24.79 -19.79
C PRO A 19 3.97 23.40 -20.31
N ASP A 20 4.58 22.57 -19.47
CA ASP A 20 4.80 21.16 -19.78
C ASP A 20 3.49 20.47 -20.15
N GLN A 21 3.49 19.77 -21.29
CA GLN A 21 2.33 19.03 -21.79
C GLN A 21 2.47 17.52 -21.51
N TYR A 22 1.42 16.93 -20.96
CA TYR A 22 1.30 15.51 -20.64
C TYR A 22 0.08 14.91 -21.37
N ASP A 23 0.12 13.60 -21.60
CA ASP A 23 -1.05 12.87 -22.08
C ASP A 23 -2.02 12.64 -20.91
N LEU A 24 -1.48 12.32 -19.73
CA LEU A 24 -2.26 11.97 -18.54
C LEU A 24 -1.72 12.68 -17.29
N LEU A 25 -2.62 13.33 -16.55
CA LEU A 25 -2.41 13.72 -15.16
C LEU A 25 -3.17 12.76 -14.25
N VAL A 26 -2.48 12.08 -13.35
CA VAL A 26 -3.07 11.27 -12.27
C VAL A 26 -2.99 12.06 -10.95
N ILE A 27 -4.13 12.28 -10.31
CA ILE A 27 -4.21 12.94 -9.01
C ILE A 27 -4.42 11.88 -7.92
N GLY A 28 -3.46 11.76 -7.00
CA GLY A 28 -3.45 10.82 -5.88
C GLY A 28 -2.40 9.70 -6.04
N GLY A 29 -1.48 9.61 -5.08
CA GLY A 29 -0.38 8.65 -5.01
C GLY A 29 -0.66 7.44 -4.13
N GLY A 30 -1.92 6.99 -4.06
CA GLY A 30 -2.30 5.70 -3.48
C GLY A 30 -2.09 4.54 -4.46
N VAL A 31 -2.50 3.33 -4.06
CA VAL A 31 -2.32 2.12 -4.88
C VAL A 31 -3.03 2.19 -6.23
N ASN A 32 -4.24 2.76 -6.27
CA ASN A 32 -5.00 2.90 -7.52
C ASN A 32 -4.31 3.89 -8.47
N GLY A 33 -3.92 5.07 -7.97
CA GLY A 33 -3.28 6.10 -8.79
C GLY A 33 -1.90 5.67 -9.30
N THR A 34 -1.07 5.07 -8.45
CA THR A 34 0.25 4.56 -8.86
C THR A 34 0.14 3.36 -9.81
N GLY A 35 -0.85 2.47 -9.63
CA GLY A 35 -1.14 1.39 -10.56
C GLY A 35 -1.57 1.90 -11.94
N ILE A 36 -2.45 2.91 -12.00
CA ILE A 36 -2.87 3.56 -13.25
C ILE A 36 -1.70 4.26 -13.93
N ALA A 37 -0.89 5.00 -13.17
CA ALA A 37 0.29 5.68 -13.71
C ALA A 37 1.32 4.68 -14.27
N MET A 38 1.54 3.56 -13.57
CA MET A 38 2.41 2.47 -14.03
C MET A 38 1.92 1.87 -15.34
N ASP A 39 0.65 1.48 -15.41
CA ASP A 39 0.10 0.87 -16.62
C ASP A 39 0.15 1.84 -17.80
N ALA A 40 -0.36 3.06 -17.63
CA ALA A 40 -0.38 4.10 -18.64
C ALA A 40 1.03 4.44 -19.18
N ALA A 41 2.02 4.61 -18.31
CA ALA A 41 3.40 4.85 -18.73
C ALA A 41 3.98 3.65 -19.48
N GLY A 42 3.70 2.42 -19.03
CA GLY A 42 4.12 1.20 -19.72
C GLY A 42 3.46 1.01 -21.10
N ARG A 43 2.32 1.65 -21.34
CA ARG A 43 1.66 1.73 -22.67
C ARG A 43 2.13 2.91 -23.52
N GLY A 44 3.14 3.65 -23.06
CA GLY A 44 3.80 4.72 -23.82
C GLY A 44 3.16 6.10 -23.68
N LEU A 45 2.24 6.30 -22.73
CA LEU A 45 1.68 7.63 -22.47
C LEU A 45 2.66 8.50 -21.68
N LYS A 46 2.70 9.81 -21.96
CA LYS A 46 3.44 10.76 -21.12
C LYS A 46 2.62 11.09 -19.87
N VAL A 47 2.97 10.45 -18.75
CA VAL A 47 2.22 10.51 -17.48
C VAL A 47 2.88 11.44 -16.47
N LEU A 48 2.08 12.25 -15.78
CA LEU A 48 2.44 12.89 -14.52
C LEU A 48 1.51 12.41 -13.41
N LEU A 49 2.06 12.02 -12.26
CA LEU A 49 1.32 11.77 -11.02
C LEU A 49 1.68 12.83 -9.98
N CYS A 50 0.68 13.41 -9.33
CA CYS A 50 0.88 14.29 -8.17
C CYS A 50 0.22 13.71 -6.90
N GLU A 51 0.98 13.71 -5.81
CA GLU A 51 0.57 13.30 -4.47
C GLU A 51 0.84 14.44 -3.48
N MET A 52 -0.19 14.89 -2.76
CA MET A 52 -0.10 16.06 -1.88
C MET A 52 0.82 15.83 -0.65
N ASN A 53 1.03 14.58 -0.25
CA ASN A 53 1.88 14.17 0.87
C ASN A 53 2.97 13.19 0.38
N ASP A 54 3.03 11.99 0.98
CA ASP A 54 3.91 10.91 0.56
C ASP A 54 3.11 9.80 -0.11
N LEU A 55 3.79 8.99 -0.94
CA LEU A 55 3.20 7.81 -1.54
C LEU A 55 2.62 6.90 -0.47
N ALA A 56 1.39 6.44 -0.70
CA ALA A 56 0.60 5.62 0.22
C ALA A 56 0.23 6.27 1.57
N SER A 57 0.39 7.58 1.80
CA SER A 57 0.22 8.20 3.13
C SER A 57 -1.21 8.27 3.70
N ALA A 58 -2.14 7.47 3.20
CA ALA A 58 -3.54 7.42 3.64
C ALA A 58 -4.02 5.95 3.65
N THR A 59 -5.14 5.65 3.00
CA THR A 59 -5.75 4.31 3.02
C THR A 59 -4.81 3.19 2.56
N SER A 60 -3.91 3.46 1.62
CA SER A 60 -3.00 2.45 1.04
C SER A 60 -1.84 2.01 1.94
N SER A 61 -1.61 2.63 3.10
CA SER A 61 -0.69 2.13 4.14
C SER A 61 -1.41 1.61 5.38
N SER A 62 -2.74 1.79 5.45
CA SER A 62 -3.58 1.47 6.61
C SER A 62 -4.48 0.25 6.35
N SER A 63 -4.08 -0.64 5.45
CA SER A 63 -4.82 -1.87 5.17
C SER A 63 -4.52 -2.98 6.18
N SER A 64 -5.25 -4.09 6.10
CA SER A 64 -4.88 -5.33 6.82
C SER A 64 -3.69 -6.05 6.20
N LYS A 65 -3.08 -5.52 5.13
CA LYS A 65 -1.91 -6.08 4.45
C LYS A 65 -2.16 -7.45 3.83
N LEU A 66 -3.36 -7.64 3.29
CA LEU A 66 -3.81 -8.90 2.69
C LEU A 66 -4.14 -8.74 1.21
N ILE A 67 -3.66 -9.68 0.40
CA ILE A 67 -4.14 -9.94 -0.96
C ILE A 67 -5.11 -11.11 -0.83
N HIS A 68 -6.38 -10.76 -0.63
CA HIS A 68 -7.42 -11.74 -0.33
C HIS A 68 -8.62 -11.66 -1.27
N GLY A 69 -9.22 -12.81 -1.56
CA GLY A 69 -10.47 -12.94 -2.31
C GLY A 69 -11.69 -12.44 -1.54
N GLY A 70 -11.59 -12.36 -0.21
CA GLY A 70 -12.64 -11.87 0.67
C GLY A 70 -13.69 -12.93 0.98
N LEU A 71 -13.30 -13.95 1.74
CA LEU A 71 -14.14 -15.07 2.14
C LEU A 71 -15.52 -14.63 2.66
N ARG A 72 -15.57 -13.58 3.48
CA ARG A 72 -16.82 -13.03 4.04
C ARG A 72 -17.82 -12.54 2.97
N TYR A 73 -17.35 -12.09 1.80
CA TYR A 73 -18.22 -11.55 0.75
C TYR A 73 -19.03 -12.65 0.04
N LEU A 74 -18.67 -13.93 0.22
CA LEU A 74 -19.49 -15.04 -0.25
C LEU A 74 -20.86 -15.07 0.44
N GLU A 75 -20.97 -14.60 1.68
CA GLU A 75 -22.25 -14.48 2.40
C GLU A 75 -23.17 -13.41 1.81
N HIS A 76 -22.59 -12.48 1.04
CA HIS A 76 -23.30 -11.43 0.31
C HIS A 76 -23.42 -11.72 -1.19
N TYR A 77 -23.09 -12.94 -1.63
CA TYR A 77 -23.18 -13.38 -3.03
C TYR A 77 -22.36 -12.55 -4.02
N GLU A 78 -21.30 -11.86 -3.56
CA GLU A 78 -20.41 -11.07 -4.43
C GLU A 78 -19.43 -11.97 -5.25
N PHE A 79 -19.96 -12.99 -5.93
CA PHE A 79 -19.17 -14.02 -6.62
C PHE A 79 -18.23 -13.46 -7.68
N ARG A 80 -18.64 -12.40 -8.40
CA ARG A 80 -17.77 -11.76 -9.40
C ARG A 80 -16.53 -11.16 -8.75
N LEU A 81 -16.72 -10.39 -7.69
CA LEU A 81 -15.64 -9.74 -6.93
C LEU A 81 -14.72 -10.78 -6.31
N VAL A 82 -15.29 -11.81 -5.68
CA VAL A 82 -14.50 -12.89 -5.08
C VAL A 82 -13.69 -13.61 -6.16
N ARG A 83 -14.30 -14.02 -7.27
CA ARG A 83 -13.58 -14.67 -8.38
C ARG A 83 -12.43 -13.82 -8.92
N GLU A 84 -12.69 -12.54 -9.19
CA GLU A 84 -11.68 -11.63 -9.73
C GLU A 84 -10.52 -11.45 -8.75
N ALA A 85 -10.82 -11.17 -7.48
CA ALA A 85 -9.83 -11.03 -6.44
C ALA A 85 -9.01 -12.33 -6.27
N LEU A 86 -9.67 -13.50 -6.25
CA LEU A 86 -8.99 -14.80 -6.13
C LEU A 86 -8.00 -15.05 -7.28
N ALA A 87 -8.38 -14.69 -8.51
CA ALA A 87 -7.54 -14.83 -9.70
C ALA A 87 -6.36 -13.83 -9.69
N GLU A 88 -6.58 -12.61 -9.22
CA GLU A 88 -5.53 -11.60 -9.10
C GLU A 88 -4.44 -12.00 -8.10
N ARG A 89 -4.79 -12.70 -7.00
CA ARG A 89 -3.80 -13.11 -5.99
C ARG A 89 -2.60 -13.82 -6.60
N GLU A 90 -2.84 -14.78 -7.49
CA GLU A 90 -1.77 -15.57 -8.13
C GLU A 90 -0.87 -14.67 -9.01
N SER A 91 -1.46 -13.73 -9.75
CA SER A 91 -0.69 -12.78 -10.56
C SER A 91 0.13 -11.83 -9.68
N LEU A 92 -0.46 -11.31 -8.60
CA LEU A 92 0.21 -10.38 -7.70
C LEU A 92 1.38 -11.04 -6.96
N LEU A 93 1.20 -12.26 -6.46
CA LEU A 93 2.28 -13.04 -5.82
C LEU A 93 3.48 -13.23 -6.75
N ALA A 94 3.25 -13.40 -8.05
CA ALA A 94 4.32 -13.50 -9.05
C ALA A 94 4.95 -12.15 -9.41
N ASN A 95 4.19 -11.05 -9.38
CA ASN A 95 4.68 -9.72 -9.77
C ASN A 95 5.74 -9.15 -8.80
N ALA A 96 5.64 -9.45 -7.51
CA ALA A 96 6.50 -8.87 -6.48
C ALA A 96 6.80 -9.84 -5.33
N PRO A 97 7.51 -10.95 -5.58
CA PRO A 97 7.69 -12.03 -4.61
C PRO A 97 8.43 -11.61 -3.33
N HIS A 98 9.17 -10.50 -3.33
CA HIS A 98 9.83 -9.97 -2.12
C HIS A 98 8.80 -9.44 -1.11
N ILE A 99 7.81 -8.67 -1.57
CA ILE A 99 6.83 -7.98 -0.70
C ILE A 99 5.47 -8.66 -0.66
N MET A 100 5.28 -9.76 -1.39
CA MET A 100 4.04 -10.53 -1.43
C MET A 100 4.34 -12.02 -1.33
N TRP A 101 3.67 -12.71 -0.41
CA TRP A 101 3.86 -14.16 -0.24
C TRP A 101 2.57 -14.88 0.19
N PRO A 102 2.48 -16.19 -0.06
CA PRO A 102 1.38 -17.02 0.45
C PRO A 102 1.30 -17.00 1.97
N MET A 103 0.08 -16.90 2.51
CA MET A 103 -0.19 -16.99 3.94
C MET A 103 -1.36 -17.94 4.21
N ARG A 104 -1.23 -18.75 5.25
CA ARG A 104 -2.30 -19.66 5.70
C ARG A 104 -3.12 -18.99 6.79
N PHE A 105 -4.43 -19.18 6.73
CA PHE A 105 -5.40 -18.60 7.65
C PHE A 105 -6.15 -19.70 8.39
N ARG A 106 -6.00 -19.75 9.71
CA ARG A 106 -6.71 -20.65 10.61
C ARG A 106 -8.00 -19.98 11.09
N LEU A 107 -9.14 -20.59 10.79
CA LEU A 107 -10.49 -20.20 11.19
C LEU A 107 -10.97 -21.12 12.32
N PRO A 108 -10.91 -20.70 13.60
CA PRO A 108 -11.43 -21.51 14.67
C PRO A 108 -12.96 -21.61 14.60
N HIS A 109 -13.49 -22.82 14.73
CA HIS A 109 -14.90 -23.08 14.48
C HIS A 109 -15.75 -22.73 15.70
N GLN A 110 -16.64 -21.75 15.53
CA GLN A 110 -17.66 -21.38 16.51
C GLN A 110 -19.05 -21.76 15.97
N PRO A 111 -19.60 -22.93 16.35
CA PRO A 111 -20.83 -23.46 15.75
C PRO A 111 -22.07 -22.59 15.99
N HIS A 112 -22.06 -21.77 17.06
CA HIS A 112 -23.14 -20.84 17.40
C HIS A 112 -23.15 -19.59 16.51
N LEU A 113 -22.07 -19.31 15.78
CA LEU A 113 -21.98 -18.20 14.82
C LEU A 113 -22.23 -18.71 13.40
N ARG A 114 -21.45 -19.70 12.97
CA ARG A 114 -21.57 -20.30 11.63
C ARG A 114 -21.45 -21.82 11.71
N PRO A 115 -22.41 -22.59 11.16
CA PRO A 115 -22.36 -24.03 11.20
C PRO A 115 -21.28 -24.58 10.27
N ALA A 116 -20.65 -25.70 10.66
CA ALA A 116 -19.54 -26.30 9.92
C ALA A 116 -19.83 -26.58 8.43
N TRP A 117 -21.06 -26.99 8.08
CA TRP A 117 -21.43 -27.26 6.70
C TRP A 117 -21.34 -26.00 5.82
N MET A 118 -21.72 -24.84 6.36
CA MET A 118 -21.70 -23.56 5.64
C MET A 118 -20.26 -23.15 5.37
N ILE A 119 -19.37 -23.25 6.37
CA ILE A 119 -17.94 -22.94 6.21
C ILE A 119 -17.31 -23.87 5.17
N ARG A 120 -17.62 -25.17 5.20
CA ARG A 120 -17.10 -26.13 4.21
C ARG A 120 -17.54 -25.78 2.78
N THR A 121 -18.80 -25.40 2.59
CA THR A 121 -19.30 -24.93 1.28
C THR A 121 -18.60 -23.64 0.84
N GLY A 122 -18.47 -22.66 1.74
CA GLY A 122 -17.77 -21.40 1.46
C GLY A 122 -16.32 -21.63 1.05
N LEU A 123 -15.59 -22.48 1.78
CA LEU A 123 -14.21 -22.85 1.46
C LEU A 123 -14.09 -23.62 0.14
N PHE A 124 -15.04 -24.53 -0.14
CA PHE A 124 -15.10 -25.19 -1.45
C PHE A 124 -15.25 -24.16 -2.58
N LEU A 125 -16.17 -23.20 -2.45
CA LEU A 125 -16.33 -22.13 -3.44
C LEU A 125 -15.06 -21.29 -3.54
N TYR A 126 -14.46 -20.90 -2.41
CA TYR A 126 -13.24 -20.08 -2.37
C TYR A 126 -12.04 -20.77 -3.06
N ASP A 127 -11.96 -22.10 -2.95
CA ASP A 127 -10.91 -22.89 -3.61
C ASP A 127 -11.12 -23.07 -5.13
N HIS A 128 -12.34 -22.89 -5.65
CA HIS A 128 -12.71 -23.28 -7.02
C HIS A 128 -13.33 -22.16 -7.87
N LEU A 129 -13.61 -20.98 -7.30
CA LEU A 129 -14.12 -19.84 -8.07
C LEU A 129 -13.08 -19.28 -9.05
N ALA A 130 -11.78 -19.43 -8.74
CA ALA A 130 -10.67 -19.12 -9.63
C ALA A 130 -9.66 -20.26 -9.62
N LYS A 131 -8.89 -20.38 -10.71
CA LYS A 131 -7.82 -21.38 -10.80
C LYS A 131 -6.73 -21.06 -9.78
N ARG A 132 -6.32 -22.07 -9.01
CA ARG A 132 -5.22 -22.01 -8.05
C ARG A 132 -3.97 -22.62 -8.67
N GLU A 133 -2.84 -21.92 -8.58
CA GLU A 133 -1.56 -22.35 -9.14
C GLU A 133 -0.51 -22.55 -8.04
N LEU A 134 -0.29 -21.54 -7.19
CA LEU A 134 0.72 -21.58 -6.13
C LEU A 134 0.13 -21.98 -4.77
N LEU A 135 -1.13 -21.65 -4.51
CA LEU A 135 -1.69 -21.74 -3.17
C LEU A 135 -2.16 -23.16 -2.81
N ALA A 136 -2.00 -23.55 -1.55
CA ALA A 136 -2.54 -24.83 -1.05
C ALA A 136 -4.07 -24.74 -0.85
N GLY A 137 -4.77 -25.87 -0.99
CA GLY A 137 -6.21 -25.95 -0.77
C GLY A 137 -6.64 -25.83 0.69
N SER A 138 -7.94 -25.66 0.90
CA SER A 138 -8.52 -25.63 2.24
C SER A 138 -8.56 -27.03 2.87
N ARG A 139 -8.48 -27.08 4.21
CA ARG A 139 -8.58 -28.31 4.99
C ARG A 139 -9.23 -28.07 6.34
N ALA A 140 -9.85 -29.11 6.90
CA ALA A 140 -10.22 -29.10 8.31
C ALA A 140 -8.98 -29.34 9.18
N ILE A 141 -8.93 -28.71 10.35
CA ILE A 141 -7.85 -28.86 11.33
C ILE A 141 -8.42 -29.09 12.72
N SER A 142 -7.61 -29.70 13.59
CA SER A 142 -7.88 -29.80 15.03
C SER A 142 -6.85 -29.01 15.81
N PHE A 143 -7.30 -28.36 16.87
CA PHE A 143 -6.44 -27.65 17.82
C PHE A 143 -6.17 -28.57 19.01
N LYS A 144 -4.90 -28.83 19.29
CA LYS A 144 -4.44 -29.68 20.40
C LYS A 144 -4.18 -28.84 21.65
N ASP A 145 -3.80 -29.50 22.75
CA ASP A 145 -3.53 -28.84 24.03
C ASP A 145 -2.41 -27.80 23.99
N ASN A 146 -1.48 -27.88 23.04
CA ASN A 146 -0.42 -26.91 22.83
C ASN A 146 -0.83 -25.72 21.93
N SER A 147 -2.08 -25.69 21.44
CA SER A 147 -2.62 -24.57 20.66
C SER A 147 -2.62 -23.27 21.48
N PRO A 148 -2.37 -22.10 20.87
CA PRO A 148 -2.49 -20.82 21.55
C PRO A 148 -3.94 -20.44 21.88
N LEU A 149 -4.92 -21.15 21.33
CA LEU A 149 -6.35 -20.94 21.56
C LEU A 149 -6.82 -21.57 22.88
N LYS A 150 -7.93 -21.05 23.44
CA LYS A 150 -8.59 -21.65 24.61
C LYS A 150 -8.99 -23.10 24.36
N GLN A 151 -9.00 -23.90 25.43
CA GLN A 151 -9.11 -25.37 25.37
C GLN A 151 -10.44 -25.88 24.81
N ASP A 152 -11.51 -25.10 24.92
CA ASP A 152 -12.84 -25.40 24.37
C ASP A 152 -12.88 -25.31 22.83
N ILE A 153 -11.91 -24.62 22.22
CA ILE A 153 -11.80 -24.46 20.78
C ILE A 153 -10.93 -25.60 20.20
N THR A 154 -11.57 -26.70 19.85
CA THR A 154 -10.88 -27.95 19.44
C THR A 154 -10.83 -28.19 17.92
N LYS A 155 -11.65 -27.48 17.15
CA LYS A 155 -11.79 -27.67 15.69
C LYS A 155 -11.70 -26.35 14.95
N GLY A 156 -11.24 -26.40 13.72
CA GLY A 156 -11.22 -25.26 12.82
C GLY A 156 -11.01 -25.67 11.37
N PHE A 157 -10.78 -24.66 10.54
CA PHE A 157 -10.45 -24.81 9.14
C PHE A 157 -9.21 -24.00 8.82
N GLU A 158 -8.50 -24.38 7.76
CA GLU A 158 -7.33 -23.66 7.28
C GLU A 158 -7.42 -23.48 5.77
N TYR A 159 -7.11 -22.29 5.27
CA TYR A 159 -7.12 -21.97 3.83
C TYR A 159 -6.00 -20.98 3.46
N SER A 160 -5.81 -20.73 2.17
CA SER A 160 -4.76 -19.83 1.67
C SER A 160 -5.31 -18.48 1.19
N ASP A 161 -4.56 -17.43 1.48
CA ASP A 161 -4.62 -16.10 0.84
C ASP A 161 -3.18 -15.59 0.70
N GLY A 162 -3.00 -14.31 0.35
CA GLY A 162 -1.67 -13.67 0.29
C GLY A 162 -1.51 -12.56 1.33
N TRP A 163 -0.27 -12.33 1.75
CA TRP A 163 0.15 -11.12 2.47
C TRP A 163 0.80 -10.14 1.50
N VAL A 164 0.73 -8.84 1.79
CA VAL A 164 1.41 -7.78 1.02
C VAL A 164 1.91 -6.66 1.90
N ASP A 165 3.11 -6.16 1.62
CA ASP A 165 3.54 -4.87 2.13
C ASP A 165 2.87 -3.78 1.30
N ASP A 166 1.80 -3.22 1.86
CA ASP A 166 0.87 -2.35 1.17
C ASP A 166 1.52 -1.04 0.70
N ALA A 167 2.25 -0.37 1.59
CA ALA A 167 2.98 0.84 1.25
C ALA A 167 4.11 0.59 0.24
N ARG A 168 4.83 -0.54 0.36
CA ARG A 168 5.86 -0.92 -0.61
C ARG A 168 5.28 -1.14 -2.00
N LEU A 169 4.13 -1.79 -2.12
CA LEU A 169 3.45 -2.00 -3.40
C LEU A 169 3.22 -0.66 -4.14
N VAL A 170 2.77 0.37 -3.42
CA VAL A 170 2.53 1.70 -3.99
C VAL A 170 3.82 2.33 -4.48
N VAL A 171 4.86 2.33 -3.65
CA VAL A 171 6.16 2.94 -4.00
C VAL A 171 6.80 2.21 -5.17
N LEU A 172 6.76 0.88 -5.21
CA LEU A 172 7.29 0.10 -6.32
C LEU A 172 6.51 0.31 -7.63
N SER A 173 5.19 0.49 -7.54
CA SER A 173 4.36 0.85 -8.69
C SER A 173 4.75 2.23 -9.23
N ALA A 174 4.98 3.21 -8.35
CA ALA A 174 5.48 4.54 -8.73
C ALA A 174 6.91 4.48 -9.32
N ARG A 175 7.81 3.66 -8.75
CA ARG A 175 9.16 3.44 -9.32
C ARG A 175 9.10 2.81 -10.69
N ASN A 176 8.20 1.84 -10.90
CA ASN A 176 8.01 1.24 -12.22
C ASN A 176 7.49 2.29 -13.22
N ALA A 177 6.49 3.10 -12.85
CA ALA A 177 6.02 4.22 -13.66
C ALA A 177 7.16 5.18 -14.05
N LYS A 178 8.03 5.56 -13.10
CA LYS A 178 9.23 6.37 -13.34
C LYS A 178 10.19 5.70 -14.33
N GLN A 179 10.47 4.41 -14.18
CA GLN A 179 11.32 3.64 -15.11
C GLN A 179 10.75 3.57 -16.52
N LYS A 180 9.42 3.72 -16.68
CA LYS A 180 8.73 3.81 -17.97
C LYS A 180 8.59 5.25 -18.49
N GLY A 181 9.21 6.24 -17.83
CA GLY A 181 9.21 7.64 -18.25
C GLY A 181 8.11 8.50 -17.63
N GLY A 182 7.33 7.97 -16.68
CA GLY A 182 6.37 8.75 -15.91
C GLY A 182 7.07 9.72 -14.94
N VAL A 183 6.45 10.88 -14.70
CA VAL A 183 6.90 11.86 -13.71
C VAL A 183 6.08 11.70 -12.44
N ILE A 184 6.74 11.51 -11.30
CA ILE A 184 6.10 11.34 -9.98
C ILE A 184 6.49 12.51 -9.09
N LEU A 185 5.50 13.30 -8.67
CA LEU A 185 5.67 14.44 -7.78
C LEU A 185 4.97 14.17 -6.45
N THR A 186 5.76 13.84 -5.42
CA THR A 186 5.29 13.85 -4.02
C THR A 186 5.29 15.28 -3.48
N ARG A 187 4.62 15.49 -2.34
CA ARG A 187 4.45 16.82 -1.72
C ARG A 187 3.97 17.86 -2.73
N THR A 188 3.09 17.43 -3.63
CA THR A 188 2.59 18.25 -4.74
C THR A 188 1.08 18.07 -4.84
N ARG A 189 0.35 19.10 -4.41
CA ARG A 189 -1.13 19.12 -4.40
C ARG A 189 -1.65 19.70 -5.72
N CYS A 190 -2.60 19.02 -6.35
CA CYS A 190 -3.40 19.66 -7.40
C CYS A 190 -4.40 20.60 -6.74
N VAL A 191 -4.26 21.91 -6.94
CA VAL A 191 -5.11 22.91 -6.28
C VAL A 191 -6.24 23.39 -7.16
N HIS A 192 -6.02 23.46 -8.47
CA HIS A 192 -6.99 23.97 -9.42
C HIS A 192 -6.81 23.31 -10.77
N THR A 193 -7.92 23.05 -11.45
CA THR A 193 -7.93 22.60 -12.85
C THR A 193 -8.99 23.36 -13.63
N SER A 194 -8.69 23.63 -14.90
CA SER A 194 -9.63 24.19 -15.85
C SER A 194 -9.65 23.31 -17.11
N ARG A 195 -10.84 23.16 -17.70
CA ARG A 195 -11.09 22.36 -18.90
C ARG A 195 -11.42 23.28 -20.06
N ASP A 196 -10.73 23.13 -21.18
CA ASP A 196 -11.04 23.80 -22.44
C ASP A 196 -11.00 22.82 -23.63
N ASN A 197 -11.19 23.32 -24.85
CA ASN A 197 -11.18 22.49 -26.06
C ASN A 197 -9.80 21.89 -26.39
N ASN A 198 -8.72 22.37 -25.76
CA ASN A 198 -7.35 21.92 -25.98
C ASN A 198 -6.88 20.93 -24.89
N GLY A 199 -7.70 20.64 -23.89
CA GLY A 199 -7.39 19.73 -22.80
C GLY A 199 -7.67 20.33 -21.42
N TRP A 200 -6.87 19.88 -20.47
CA TRP A 200 -6.84 20.37 -19.10
C TRP A 200 -5.61 21.26 -18.88
N GLN A 201 -5.82 22.34 -18.14
CA GLN A 201 -4.75 23.06 -17.47
C GLN A 201 -4.89 22.79 -15.97
N ALA A 202 -3.79 22.40 -15.32
CA ALA A 202 -3.77 22.11 -13.89
C ALA A 202 -2.69 22.94 -13.19
N THR A 203 -3.05 23.55 -12.06
CA THR A 203 -2.13 24.22 -11.14
C THR A 203 -1.78 23.25 -10.02
N LEU A 204 -0.49 22.97 -9.90
CA LEU A 204 0.09 22.12 -8.88
C LEU A 204 0.90 22.96 -7.90
N GLU A 205 0.67 22.77 -6.61
CA GLU A 205 1.37 23.44 -5.52
C GLU A 205 2.33 22.47 -4.84
N ASP A 206 3.59 22.84 -4.74
CA ASP A 206 4.55 22.19 -3.86
C ASP A 206 4.17 22.51 -2.39
N THR A 207 3.78 21.48 -1.63
CA THR A 207 3.22 21.65 -0.27
C THR A 207 4.26 22.00 0.78
N LEU A 208 5.55 22.00 0.41
CA LEU A 208 6.63 22.40 1.31
C LEU A 208 7.00 23.86 1.09
N THR A 209 7.08 24.30 -0.17
CA THR A 209 7.53 25.65 -0.53
C THR A 209 6.40 26.62 -0.83
N GLY A 210 5.18 26.12 -1.09
CA GLY A 210 4.05 26.89 -1.59
C GLY A 210 4.18 27.29 -3.07
N HIS A 211 5.24 26.84 -3.77
CA HIS A 211 5.47 27.22 -5.15
C HIS A 211 4.43 26.57 -6.08
N HIS A 212 3.80 27.38 -6.94
CA HIS A 212 2.86 26.92 -7.94
C HIS A 212 3.52 26.69 -9.29
N ARG A 213 3.18 25.57 -9.94
CA ARG A 213 3.50 25.30 -11.34
C ARG A 213 2.23 24.97 -12.11
N THR A 214 2.17 25.38 -13.37
CA THR A 214 1.05 25.07 -14.25
C THR A 214 1.49 24.07 -15.31
N ILE A 215 0.69 23.02 -15.52
CA ILE A 215 0.91 22.01 -16.54
C ILE A 215 -0.33 21.89 -17.44
N LYS A 216 -0.16 21.28 -18.61
CA LYS A 216 -1.26 20.88 -19.49
C LYS A 216 -1.35 19.36 -19.54
N ALA A 217 -2.56 18.82 -19.56
CA ALA A 217 -2.82 17.39 -19.71
C ALA A 217 -3.98 17.16 -20.70
N LYS A 218 -3.94 16.10 -21.49
CA LYS A 218 -5.10 15.74 -22.34
C LYS A 218 -6.19 15.06 -21.53
N VAL A 219 -5.82 14.28 -20.52
CA VAL A 219 -6.74 13.53 -19.65
C VAL A 219 -6.37 13.72 -18.19
N ILE A 220 -7.38 13.78 -17.31
CA ILE A 220 -7.20 13.69 -15.86
C ILE A 220 -7.79 12.37 -15.34
N VAL A 221 -7.05 11.71 -14.45
CA VAL A 221 -7.58 10.65 -13.58
C VAL A 221 -7.60 11.16 -12.14
N ASN A 222 -8.79 11.23 -11.55
CA ASN A 222 -9.00 11.45 -10.13
C ASN A 222 -8.98 10.10 -9.39
N ALA A 223 -7.84 9.78 -8.77
CA ALA A 223 -7.62 8.57 -7.99
C ALA A 223 -7.35 8.90 -6.51
N THR A 224 -8.05 9.92 -5.98
CA THR A 224 -7.77 10.51 -4.66
C THR A 224 -8.45 9.79 -3.49
N GLY A 225 -8.99 8.58 -3.69
CA GLY A 225 -9.50 7.73 -2.60
C GLY A 225 -10.55 8.44 -1.72
N PRO A 226 -10.34 8.59 -0.39
CA PRO A 226 -11.24 9.34 0.50
C PRO A 226 -11.51 10.79 0.10
N TRP A 227 -10.73 11.38 -0.81
CA TRP A 227 -10.95 12.74 -1.31
C TRP A 227 -11.68 12.80 -2.66
N VAL A 228 -12.06 11.65 -3.24
CA VAL A 228 -12.59 11.57 -4.62
C VAL A 228 -13.78 12.48 -4.85
N SER A 229 -14.70 12.62 -3.90
CA SER A 229 -15.87 13.50 -4.02
C SER A 229 -15.54 14.97 -3.69
N ARG A 230 -14.56 15.24 -2.83
CA ARG A 230 -14.21 16.62 -2.41
C ARG A 230 -13.48 17.40 -3.49
N ILE A 231 -12.57 16.74 -4.21
CA ILE A 231 -11.76 17.38 -5.26
C ILE A 231 -12.61 17.93 -6.42
N PHE A 232 -13.83 17.41 -6.61
CA PHE A 232 -14.79 17.97 -7.55
C PHE A 232 -15.10 19.44 -7.27
N GLY A 233 -15.42 19.77 -6.01
CA GLY A 233 -15.69 21.15 -5.62
C GLY A 233 -14.42 21.98 -5.42
N GLU A 234 -13.38 21.38 -4.82
CA GLU A 234 -12.16 22.10 -4.40
C GLU A 234 -11.25 22.46 -5.58
N SER A 235 -11.05 21.56 -6.54
CA SER A 235 -10.06 21.74 -7.60
C SER A 235 -10.63 21.63 -9.01
N LEU A 236 -11.66 20.83 -9.23
CA LEU A 236 -12.27 20.64 -10.56
C LEU A 236 -13.33 21.68 -10.89
N GLY A 237 -13.92 22.36 -9.90
CA GLY A 237 -15.04 23.30 -10.11
C GLY A 237 -16.30 22.63 -10.65
N MET A 238 -16.52 21.36 -10.31
CA MET A 238 -17.58 20.50 -10.82
C MET A 238 -18.39 19.89 -9.68
N LYS A 239 -19.60 19.39 -9.95
CA LYS A 239 -20.35 18.60 -8.99
C LYS A 239 -19.88 17.16 -9.03
N ALA A 240 -19.63 16.56 -7.86
CA ALA A 240 -19.27 15.15 -7.79
C ALA A 240 -20.41 14.27 -8.33
N PRO A 241 -20.12 13.26 -9.18
CA PRO A 241 -21.14 12.38 -9.73
C PRO A 241 -21.68 11.41 -8.67
N LYS A 242 -20.85 11.09 -7.67
CA LYS A 242 -21.16 10.18 -6.56
C LYS A 242 -20.59 10.71 -5.26
N GLN A 243 -21.29 10.43 -4.16
CA GLN A 243 -20.77 10.59 -2.81
C GLN A 243 -20.15 9.27 -2.35
N ILE A 244 -19.22 9.36 -1.41
CA ILE A 244 -18.60 8.19 -0.77
C ILE A 244 -19.00 8.14 0.70
N ARG A 245 -19.23 6.93 1.19
CA ARG A 245 -19.32 6.66 2.62
C ARG A 245 -17.92 6.41 3.15
N MET A 246 -17.51 7.22 4.11
CA MET A 246 -16.22 7.10 4.77
C MET A 246 -16.34 6.16 5.97
N VAL A 247 -15.65 5.02 5.91
CA VAL A 247 -15.65 4.04 7.01
C VAL A 247 -14.22 3.91 7.54
N LYS A 248 -14.00 4.36 8.78
CA LYS A 248 -12.74 4.16 9.50
C LYS A 248 -12.59 2.69 9.87
N GLY A 249 -11.38 2.17 9.67
CA GLY A 249 -10.94 0.91 10.24
C GLY A 249 -9.56 1.04 10.83
N SER A 250 -9.40 0.45 12.00
CA SER A 250 -8.22 0.56 12.83
C SER A 250 -7.61 -0.80 13.11
N HIS A 251 -6.32 -0.79 13.43
CA HIS A 251 -5.53 -1.95 13.80
C HIS A 251 -4.64 -1.62 15.00
N ILE A 252 -4.37 -2.63 15.80
CA ILE A 252 -3.39 -2.58 16.88
C ILE A 252 -2.27 -3.57 16.61
N VAL A 253 -1.07 -3.23 17.06
CA VAL A 253 0.11 -4.08 17.02
C VAL A 253 0.56 -4.34 18.44
N VAL A 254 0.78 -5.61 18.74
CA VAL A 254 1.22 -6.11 20.05
C VAL A 254 2.46 -6.99 19.88
N PRO A 255 3.28 -7.22 20.93
CA PRO A 255 4.32 -8.23 20.89
C PRO A 255 3.76 -9.59 20.47
N LYS A 256 4.56 -10.39 19.74
CA LYS A 256 4.14 -11.65 19.11
C LYS A 256 3.23 -12.48 20.03
N LEU A 257 1.98 -12.69 19.62
CA LEU A 257 0.96 -13.31 20.47
C LEU A 257 1.21 -14.82 20.66
N ASN A 258 1.74 -15.48 19.63
CA ASN A 258 2.04 -16.91 19.58
C ASN A 258 3.20 -17.17 18.60
N GLN A 259 3.61 -18.44 18.43
CA GLN A 259 4.74 -18.81 17.56
C GLN A 259 4.32 -19.39 16.20
N ASP A 260 3.03 -19.35 15.87
CA ASP A 260 2.55 -19.84 14.57
C ASP A 260 2.96 -18.88 13.45
N ASP A 261 3.22 -19.45 12.27
CA ASP A 261 3.43 -18.68 11.03
C ASP A 261 2.10 -18.35 10.34
N GLU A 262 1.02 -19.04 10.73
CA GLU A 262 -0.32 -18.84 10.21
C GLU A 262 -1.06 -17.67 10.87
N ALA A 263 -1.81 -16.92 10.06
CA ALA A 263 -2.75 -15.95 10.57
C ALA A 263 -4.00 -16.63 11.13
N TYR A 264 -4.68 -15.97 12.05
CA TYR A 264 -6.00 -16.37 12.55
C TYR A 264 -7.08 -15.44 12.03
N ILE A 265 -8.25 -15.99 11.70
CA ILE A 265 -9.47 -15.27 11.37
C ILE A 265 -10.52 -15.63 12.42
N LEU A 266 -10.88 -14.65 13.25
CA LEU A 266 -11.74 -14.81 14.41
C LEU A 266 -13.15 -14.33 14.07
N GLN A 267 -14.16 -15.15 14.36
CA GLN A 267 -15.56 -14.78 14.16
C GLN A 267 -16.07 -14.05 15.39
N ASN A 268 -16.72 -12.91 15.19
CA ASN A 268 -17.30 -12.12 16.27
C ASN A 268 -18.82 -12.27 16.35
N GLN A 269 -19.41 -11.82 17.46
CA GLN A 269 -20.87 -11.88 17.69
C GLN A 269 -21.68 -10.89 16.84
N ASP A 270 -21.04 -9.85 16.31
CA ASP A 270 -21.62 -8.85 15.41
C ASP A 270 -21.48 -9.26 13.93
N ASP A 271 -21.32 -10.57 13.66
CA ASP A 271 -21.08 -11.17 12.35
C ASP A 271 -19.79 -10.74 11.64
N ARG A 272 -18.97 -9.87 12.24
CA ARG A 272 -17.68 -9.44 11.70
C ARG A 272 -16.60 -10.48 11.95
N ILE A 273 -15.50 -10.30 11.22
CA ILE A 273 -14.27 -11.07 11.39
C ILE A 273 -13.13 -10.14 11.77
N VAL A 274 -12.23 -10.64 12.63
CA VAL A 274 -10.98 -9.95 13.00
C VAL A 274 -9.82 -10.89 12.75
N PHE A 275 -8.79 -10.38 12.13
CA PHE A 275 -7.55 -11.10 11.87
C PHE A 275 -6.55 -10.89 13.00
N VAL A 276 -5.75 -11.92 13.27
CA VAL A 276 -4.51 -11.84 14.03
C VAL A 276 -3.40 -12.38 13.13
N ILE A 277 -2.51 -11.50 12.70
CA ILE A 277 -1.55 -11.77 11.62
C ILE A 277 -0.13 -11.66 12.20
N PRO A 278 0.74 -12.68 12.03
CA PRO A 278 2.17 -12.53 12.31
C PRO A 278 2.75 -11.33 11.56
N TYR A 279 3.44 -10.43 12.27
CA TYR A 279 3.83 -9.14 11.72
C TYR A 279 5.26 -8.78 12.12
N GLU A 280 6.06 -8.36 11.13
CA GLU A 280 7.45 -7.90 11.30
C GLU A 280 8.27 -8.77 12.26
N ASP A 281 8.17 -10.10 12.16
CA ASP A 281 8.87 -11.14 12.94
C ASP A 281 8.54 -11.22 14.45
N GLN A 282 8.45 -10.09 15.15
CA GLN A 282 8.32 -10.00 16.60
C GLN A 282 6.94 -9.51 17.08
N PHE A 283 5.99 -9.32 16.17
CA PHE A 283 4.70 -8.72 16.49
C PHE A 283 3.51 -9.52 15.96
N SER A 284 2.33 -9.14 16.42
CA SER A 284 1.05 -9.57 15.86
C SER A 284 0.20 -8.35 15.53
N LEU A 285 -0.26 -8.28 14.29
CA LEU A 285 -1.17 -7.26 13.79
C LEU A 285 -2.61 -7.75 13.98
N ILE A 286 -3.42 -6.99 14.71
CA ILE A 286 -4.80 -7.33 15.03
C ILE A 286 -5.72 -6.29 14.38
N GLY A 287 -6.70 -6.74 13.60
CA GLY A 287 -7.69 -5.84 13.02
C GLY A 287 -8.73 -6.52 12.14
N THR A 288 -9.82 -5.84 11.77
CA THR A 288 -10.01 -4.39 11.86
C THR A 288 -11.41 -4.04 12.32
N THR A 289 -11.65 -2.75 12.55
CA THR A 289 -12.95 -2.14 12.89
C THR A 289 -13.66 -1.56 11.65
N ASP A 290 -14.95 -1.26 11.79
CA ASP A 290 -15.77 -0.59 10.78
C ASP A 290 -16.61 0.46 11.52
N VAL A 291 -16.18 1.72 11.48
CA VAL A 291 -16.80 2.85 12.17
C VAL A 291 -17.07 3.95 11.15
N ASP A 292 -18.30 4.46 11.08
CA ASP A 292 -18.60 5.61 10.21
C ASP A 292 -17.73 6.80 10.62
N PHE A 293 -17.21 7.52 9.63
CA PHE A 293 -16.26 8.59 9.84
C PHE A 293 -16.69 9.85 9.09
N GLU A 294 -16.65 10.98 9.79
CA GLU A 294 -16.85 12.32 9.25
C GLU A 294 -15.61 13.17 9.51
N GLY A 295 -15.43 14.23 8.72
CA GLY A 295 -14.27 15.12 8.85
C GLY A 295 -13.10 14.73 7.94
N ASN A 296 -11.89 15.15 8.29
CA ASN A 296 -10.71 14.99 7.45
C ASN A 296 -10.14 13.56 7.53
N PRO A 297 -10.05 12.80 6.42
CA PRO A 297 -9.56 11.42 6.46
C PRO A 297 -8.12 11.27 7.00
N ARG A 298 -7.31 12.34 7.02
CA ARG A 298 -5.97 12.32 7.62
C ARG A 298 -5.98 12.28 9.15
N GLU A 299 -7.06 12.72 9.77
CA GLU A 299 -7.20 12.79 11.23
C GLU A 299 -7.77 11.48 11.82
N ALA A 300 -8.01 10.47 10.97
CA ALA A 300 -8.50 9.18 11.43
C ALA A 300 -7.47 8.50 12.33
N ALA A 301 -7.81 8.38 13.62
CA ALA A 301 -7.05 7.66 14.62
C ALA A 301 -7.94 6.63 15.33
N ILE A 302 -7.31 5.62 15.93
CA ILE A 302 -8.00 4.58 16.68
C ILE A 302 -8.61 5.18 17.95
N SER A 303 -9.84 4.80 18.27
CA SER A 303 -10.48 5.21 19.53
C SER A 303 -10.29 4.16 20.64
N PRO A 304 -10.44 4.53 21.93
CA PRO A 304 -10.42 3.56 23.02
C PRO A 304 -11.43 2.42 22.83
N GLU A 305 -12.61 2.70 22.28
CA GLU A 305 -13.65 1.71 22.02
C GLU A 305 -13.22 0.69 20.97
N GLU A 306 -12.54 1.15 19.90
CA GLU A 306 -11.97 0.26 18.88
C GLU A 306 -10.86 -0.62 19.45
N THR A 307 -9.99 -0.07 20.30
CA THR A 307 -8.96 -0.85 21.02
C THR A 307 -9.60 -1.92 21.88
N HIS A 308 -10.60 -1.58 22.70
CA HIS A 308 -11.32 -2.55 23.53
C HIS A 308 -12.04 -3.62 22.69
N TYR A 309 -12.65 -3.24 21.57
CA TYR A 309 -13.29 -4.18 20.64
C TYR A 309 -12.30 -5.23 20.13
N LEU A 310 -11.12 -4.80 19.68
CA LEU A 310 -10.08 -5.69 19.14
C LEU A 310 -9.48 -6.59 20.25
N LEU A 311 -9.21 -6.05 21.43
CA LEU A 311 -8.70 -6.84 22.56
C LEU A 311 -9.73 -7.85 23.06
N ALA A 312 -11.01 -7.47 23.14
CA ALA A 312 -12.08 -8.34 23.62
C ALA A 312 -12.22 -9.61 22.76
N ILE A 313 -12.20 -9.48 21.43
CA ILE A 313 -12.29 -10.65 20.55
C ILE A 313 -11.02 -11.51 20.64
N VAL A 314 -9.82 -10.92 20.69
CA VAL A 314 -8.58 -11.71 20.84
C VAL A 314 -8.58 -12.49 22.16
N ASN A 315 -8.90 -11.82 23.27
CA ASN A 315 -8.98 -12.41 24.60
C ASN A 315 -10.08 -13.49 24.71
N LYS A 316 -11.12 -13.43 23.88
CA LYS A 316 -12.13 -14.48 23.79
C LYS A 316 -11.55 -15.79 23.24
N TYR A 317 -10.65 -15.72 22.25
CA TYR A 317 -10.12 -16.88 21.53
C TYR A 317 -8.79 -17.41 22.07
N PHE A 318 -7.87 -16.53 22.48
CA PHE A 318 -6.51 -16.89 22.86
C PHE A 318 -6.36 -17.13 24.37
N ARG A 319 -5.37 -17.95 24.75
CA ARG A 319 -5.01 -18.20 26.17
C ARG A 319 -4.26 -17.03 26.77
N ARG A 320 -3.24 -16.52 26.06
CA ARG A 320 -2.53 -15.30 26.44
C ARG A 320 -3.51 -14.14 26.34
N GLN A 321 -3.79 -13.51 27.48
CA GLN A 321 -4.63 -12.32 27.53
C GLN A 321 -3.77 -11.09 27.25
N LEU A 322 -4.37 -10.13 26.54
CA LEU A 322 -3.79 -8.83 26.24
C LEU A 322 -4.57 -7.74 26.97
N ALA A 323 -3.86 -6.69 27.37
CA ALA A 323 -4.42 -5.46 27.93
C ALA A 323 -4.06 -4.26 27.02
N PRO A 324 -4.70 -3.09 27.19
CA PRO A 324 -4.38 -1.90 26.40
C PRO A 324 -2.90 -1.51 26.45
N GLU A 325 -2.21 -1.79 27.56
CA GLU A 325 -0.79 -1.49 27.76
C GLU A 325 0.14 -2.39 26.91
N ASP A 326 -0.35 -3.52 26.40
CA ASP A 326 0.40 -4.39 25.48
C ASP A 326 0.44 -3.83 24.04
N VAL A 327 -0.34 -2.80 23.73
CA VAL A 327 -0.39 -2.17 22.41
C VAL A 327 0.83 -1.27 22.22
N VAL A 328 1.76 -1.71 21.37
CA VAL A 328 3.01 -0.98 21.08
C VAL A 328 2.87 0.00 19.92
N TRP A 329 1.90 -0.22 19.05
CA TRP A 329 1.58 0.69 17.94
C TRP A 329 0.15 0.48 17.46
N SER A 330 -0.43 1.50 16.83
CA SER A 330 -1.75 1.44 16.21
C SER A 330 -1.80 2.33 14.99
N TYR A 331 -2.62 1.95 14.02
CA TYR A 331 -2.89 2.79 12.86
C TYR A 331 -4.35 2.68 12.44
N SER A 332 -4.83 3.72 11.75
CA SER A 332 -6.19 3.78 11.21
C SER A 332 -6.17 4.30 9.78
N GLY A 333 -7.21 3.96 9.03
CA GLY A 333 -7.43 4.49 7.70
C GLY A 333 -8.92 4.56 7.38
N VAL A 334 -9.27 5.41 6.44
CA VAL A 334 -10.65 5.60 5.98
C VAL A 334 -10.83 4.88 4.65
N ARG A 335 -11.83 4.00 4.59
CA ARG A 335 -12.25 3.29 3.38
C ARG A 335 -13.25 4.18 2.63
N PRO A 336 -12.98 4.58 1.38
CA PRO A 336 -13.94 5.29 0.53
C PRO A 336 -14.89 4.26 -0.12
N LEU A 337 -15.96 3.90 0.59
CA LEU A 337 -16.94 2.94 0.08
C LEU A 337 -18.00 3.66 -0.76
N MET A 338 -18.54 2.95 -1.75
CA MET A 338 -19.72 3.45 -2.47
C MET A 338 -20.91 3.43 -1.52
N ASP A 339 -21.69 4.50 -1.52
CA ASP A 339 -22.88 4.61 -0.68
C ASP A 339 -24.04 3.86 -1.36
N ASP A 340 -24.28 2.63 -0.89
CA ASP A 340 -25.47 1.87 -1.26
C ASP A 340 -26.57 2.28 -0.26
N GLU A 341 -27.54 3.08 -0.72
CA GLU A 341 -28.57 3.73 0.09
C GLU A 341 -29.12 2.83 1.23
N GLY A 342 -28.78 3.14 2.49
CA GLY A 342 -29.41 2.58 3.71
C GLY A 342 -28.77 1.34 4.36
N GLY A 343 -27.62 0.85 3.90
CA GLY A 343 -26.92 -0.31 4.50
C GLY A 343 -26.09 -0.02 5.75
N THR A 344 -25.56 -1.06 6.42
CA THR A 344 -24.54 -0.89 7.47
C THR A 344 -23.15 -0.69 6.85
N ALA A 345 -22.20 -0.08 7.56
CA ALA A 345 -20.81 0.05 7.10
C ALA A 345 -20.18 -1.32 6.74
N GLN A 346 -20.65 -2.39 7.39
CA GLN A 346 -20.24 -3.76 7.10
C GLN A 346 -20.84 -4.31 5.80
N SER A 347 -22.01 -3.86 5.33
CA SER A 347 -22.64 -4.41 4.11
C SER A 347 -22.28 -3.66 2.83
N ALA A 348 -21.82 -2.41 2.91
CA ALA A 348 -21.46 -1.59 1.74
C ALA A 348 -20.50 -2.33 0.79
N SER A 349 -20.69 -2.25 -0.53
CA SER A 349 -19.85 -3.04 -1.45
C SER A 349 -18.38 -2.62 -1.39
N ARG A 350 -17.47 -3.60 -1.51
CA ARG A 350 -16.01 -3.38 -1.58
C ARG A 350 -15.48 -3.62 -2.99
N ASP A 351 -16.35 -3.54 -3.98
CA ASP A 351 -15.97 -3.52 -5.38
C ASP A 351 -15.42 -2.14 -5.77
N TYR A 352 -14.96 -2.02 -7.00
CA TYR A 352 -14.60 -0.73 -7.60
C TYR A 352 -15.55 -0.35 -8.72
N SER A 353 -15.65 0.95 -8.96
CA SER A 353 -16.19 1.50 -10.19
C SER A 353 -15.38 2.72 -10.61
N PHE A 354 -15.51 3.12 -11.87
CA PHE A 354 -15.01 4.41 -12.32
C PHE A 354 -16.04 5.09 -13.21
N GLU A 355 -16.10 6.40 -13.11
CA GLU A 355 -16.96 7.26 -13.94
C GLU A 355 -16.11 8.00 -14.96
N VAL A 356 -16.65 8.19 -16.16
CA VAL A 356 -15.99 8.91 -17.26
C VAL A 356 -16.84 10.12 -17.62
N ASP A 357 -16.27 11.32 -17.51
CA ASP A 357 -16.84 12.55 -18.05
C ASP A 357 -16.00 13.02 -19.25
N ASP A 358 -16.50 12.77 -20.45
CA ASP A 358 -15.81 13.01 -21.71
C ASP A 358 -16.58 13.95 -22.65
N LYS A 359 -17.28 14.98 -22.14
CA LYS A 359 -18.01 16.00 -22.93
C LYS A 359 -17.47 16.19 -24.36
N ASN A 360 -18.21 15.66 -25.34
CA ASN A 360 -17.89 15.70 -26.78
C ASN A 360 -16.52 15.11 -27.17
N ASP A 361 -16.11 14.02 -26.52
CA ASP A 361 -14.83 13.31 -26.70
C ASP A 361 -13.58 14.17 -26.43
N LEU A 362 -13.72 15.30 -25.74
CA LEU A 362 -12.64 16.23 -25.45
C LEU A 362 -12.31 16.27 -23.96
N ALA A 363 -11.02 16.26 -23.65
CA ALA A 363 -10.48 16.45 -22.30
C ALA A 363 -11.15 15.56 -21.23
N PRO A 364 -11.13 14.21 -21.34
CA PRO A 364 -11.85 13.35 -20.41
C PRO A 364 -11.35 13.48 -18.97
N LEU A 365 -12.27 13.28 -18.03
CA LEU A 365 -12.00 13.11 -16.60
C LEU A 365 -12.49 11.71 -16.19
N ILE A 366 -11.59 10.88 -15.67
CA ILE A 366 -11.93 9.57 -15.12
C ILE A 366 -11.80 9.61 -13.60
N SER A 367 -12.85 9.24 -12.86
CA SER A 367 -12.84 9.25 -11.39
C SER A 367 -13.03 7.84 -10.82
N VAL A 368 -12.14 7.45 -9.91
CA VAL A 368 -12.10 6.09 -9.33
C VAL A 368 -12.77 6.07 -7.97
N PHE A 369 -13.76 5.18 -7.80
CA PHE A 369 -14.49 4.96 -6.55
C PHE A 369 -14.22 3.55 -6.02
N GLY A 370 -13.86 3.45 -4.74
CA GLY A 370 -13.50 2.17 -4.12
C GLY A 370 -12.18 1.59 -4.64
N GLY A 371 -12.12 0.27 -4.76
CA GLY A 371 -10.92 -0.47 -5.16
C GLY A 371 -10.09 -0.96 -3.99
N LYS A 372 -10.01 -2.29 -3.87
CA LYS A 372 -9.14 -2.95 -2.89
C LYS A 372 -7.70 -2.98 -3.39
N ILE A 373 -6.77 -3.10 -2.45
CA ILE A 373 -5.38 -3.43 -2.77
C ILE A 373 -5.28 -4.73 -3.57
N THR A 374 -6.15 -5.72 -3.36
CA THR A 374 -6.17 -6.96 -4.15
C THR A 374 -6.51 -6.75 -5.62
N THR A 375 -7.38 -5.78 -5.94
CA THR A 375 -7.92 -5.59 -7.30
C THR A 375 -7.31 -4.38 -8.02
N TYR A 376 -6.34 -3.69 -7.40
CA TYR A 376 -5.77 -2.44 -7.93
C TYR A 376 -5.25 -2.57 -9.37
N ARG A 377 -4.63 -3.71 -9.71
CA ARG A 377 -4.03 -3.93 -11.04
C ARG A 377 -5.11 -4.11 -12.10
N LYS A 378 -6.19 -4.84 -11.81
CA LYS A 378 -7.35 -4.98 -12.69
C LYS A 378 -8.10 -3.67 -12.87
N LEU A 379 -8.26 -2.92 -11.78
CA LEU A 379 -8.81 -1.57 -11.83
C LEU A 379 -7.95 -0.68 -12.73
N ALA A 380 -6.62 -0.67 -12.53
CA ALA A 380 -5.69 0.12 -13.33
C ALA A 380 -5.72 -0.28 -14.81
N GLU A 381 -5.77 -1.58 -15.11
CA GLU A 381 -5.92 -2.11 -16.47
C GLU A 381 -7.21 -1.62 -17.12
N ALA A 382 -8.34 -1.71 -16.43
CA ALA A 382 -9.64 -1.27 -16.94
C ALA A 382 -9.71 0.25 -17.16
N VAL A 383 -9.19 1.05 -16.21
CA VAL A 383 -9.11 2.51 -16.37
C VAL A 383 -8.18 2.87 -17.53
N THR A 384 -7.04 2.19 -17.65
CA THR A 384 -6.07 2.47 -18.72
C THR A 384 -6.60 2.02 -20.08
N ASP A 385 -7.34 0.92 -20.17
CA ASP A 385 -8.05 0.51 -21.39
C ASP A 385 -9.04 1.59 -21.85
N GLN A 386 -9.76 2.22 -20.92
CA GLN A 386 -10.63 3.36 -21.23
C GLN A 386 -9.81 4.59 -21.69
N LEU A 387 -8.71 4.92 -21.01
CA LEU A 387 -7.80 6.01 -21.39
C LEU A 387 -7.25 5.84 -22.80
N CYS A 388 -6.81 4.62 -23.14
CA CYS A 388 -6.22 4.28 -24.44
C CYS A 388 -7.13 4.55 -25.63
N ARG A 389 -8.47 4.64 -25.44
CA ARG A 389 -9.40 5.01 -26.52
C ARG A 389 -9.16 6.42 -27.07
N TYR A 390 -8.62 7.32 -26.25
CA TYR A 390 -8.26 8.69 -26.66
C TYR A 390 -6.83 8.77 -27.23
N PHE A 391 -6.09 7.66 -27.25
CA PHE A 391 -4.70 7.58 -27.71
C PHE A 391 -4.47 6.40 -28.67
N PRO A 392 -4.83 6.52 -29.96
CA PRO A 392 -4.77 5.41 -30.92
C PRO A 392 -3.40 4.74 -31.12
N GLY A 393 -2.31 5.36 -30.63
CA GLY A 393 -0.95 4.81 -30.66
C GLY A 393 -0.49 4.12 -29.37
N SER A 394 -1.32 4.04 -28.33
CA SER A 394 -0.93 3.43 -27.05
C SER A 394 -0.78 1.90 -27.15
N GLY A 395 0.13 1.35 -26.35
CA GLY A 395 0.35 -0.09 -26.23
C GLY A 395 -0.82 -0.87 -25.63
N LYS A 396 -0.71 -2.20 -25.66
CA LYS A 396 -1.69 -3.13 -25.05
C LYS A 396 -1.44 -3.30 -23.54
N SER A 397 -2.40 -3.92 -22.85
CA SER A 397 -2.23 -4.33 -21.45
C SER A 397 -1.00 -5.24 -21.29
N TRP A 398 -0.26 -5.03 -20.20
CA TRP A 398 1.03 -5.69 -19.96
C TRP A 398 1.28 -6.06 -18.49
N THR A 399 0.52 -5.46 -17.56
CA THR A 399 0.79 -5.51 -16.11
C THR A 399 0.58 -6.89 -15.48
N GLN A 400 -0.19 -7.78 -16.12
CA GLN A 400 -0.44 -9.13 -15.61
C GLN A 400 0.84 -9.97 -15.45
N LYS A 401 1.87 -9.71 -16.27
CA LYS A 401 3.16 -10.41 -16.22
C LYS A 401 4.31 -9.49 -15.82
N ALA A 402 3.99 -8.30 -15.31
CA ALA A 402 4.99 -7.30 -14.97
C ALA A 402 5.66 -7.65 -13.64
N LEU A 403 6.99 -7.63 -13.63
CA LEU A 403 7.76 -7.66 -12.40
C LEU A 403 7.89 -6.23 -11.86
N LEU A 404 7.58 -6.04 -10.58
CA LEU A 404 7.90 -4.79 -9.90
C LEU A 404 9.41 -4.69 -9.65
N PRO A 405 9.97 -3.47 -9.55
CA PRO A 405 11.39 -3.29 -9.25
C PRO A 405 11.81 -4.10 -8.02
N GLY A 406 12.91 -4.85 -8.11
CA GLY A 406 13.34 -5.78 -7.06
C GLY A 406 12.74 -7.19 -7.14
N GLY A 407 11.71 -7.42 -7.96
CA GLY A 407 10.94 -8.67 -8.03
C GLY A 407 11.49 -9.75 -8.96
N ASP A 408 12.63 -9.54 -9.62
CA ASP A 408 13.23 -10.45 -10.60
C ASP A 408 14.04 -11.59 -9.99
N PHE A 409 13.38 -12.40 -9.14
CA PHE A 409 13.95 -13.60 -8.53
C PHE A 409 12.88 -14.65 -8.22
N GLY A 410 13.29 -15.88 -7.88
CA GLY A 410 12.39 -17.01 -7.67
C GLY A 410 11.67 -17.00 -6.32
N ASN A 411 12.42 -17.04 -5.22
CA ASN A 411 11.88 -17.05 -3.85
C ASN A 411 12.88 -16.46 -2.84
N HIS A 412 12.40 -16.10 -1.64
CA HIS A 412 13.24 -15.49 -0.60
C HIS A 412 14.43 -16.36 -0.21
N ALA A 413 14.26 -17.67 -0.01
CA ALA A 413 15.34 -18.53 0.46
C ALA A 413 16.53 -18.56 -0.53
N GLU A 414 16.25 -18.61 -1.83
CA GLU A 414 17.29 -18.52 -2.86
C GLU A 414 18.01 -17.17 -2.88
N LEU A 415 17.25 -16.07 -2.72
CA LEU A 415 17.85 -14.74 -2.71
C LEU A 415 18.66 -14.49 -1.44
N GLU A 416 18.16 -14.90 -0.27
CA GLU A 416 18.87 -14.83 1.01
C GLU A 416 20.18 -15.63 0.95
N ALA A 417 20.16 -16.84 0.38
CA ALA A 417 21.37 -17.64 0.20
C ALA A 417 22.41 -16.96 -0.70
N LYS A 418 21.96 -16.33 -1.80
CA LYS A 418 22.84 -15.56 -2.69
C LYS A 418 23.43 -14.34 -2.00
N LEU A 419 22.61 -13.53 -1.33
CA LEU A 419 23.06 -12.36 -0.57
C LEU A 419 24.05 -12.75 0.53
N SER A 420 23.83 -13.87 1.22
CA SER A 420 24.74 -14.40 2.24
C SER A 420 26.08 -14.84 1.65
N ALA A 421 26.07 -15.45 0.46
CA ALA A 421 27.30 -15.85 -0.23
C ALA A 421 28.10 -14.65 -0.76
N ASP A 422 27.41 -13.66 -1.34
CA ASP A 422 28.04 -12.48 -1.95
C ASP A 422 28.49 -11.44 -0.90
N PHE A 423 27.79 -11.37 0.24
CA PHE A 423 28.07 -10.44 1.35
C PHE A 423 28.16 -11.20 2.70
N PRO A 424 29.17 -12.06 2.90
CA PRO A 424 29.26 -12.94 4.08
C PRO A 424 29.46 -12.19 5.40
N TRP A 425 29.83 -10.90 5.33
CA TRP A 425 29.97 -10.01 6.48
C TRP A 425 28.65 -9.37 6.92
N LEU A 426 27.58 -9.47 6.10
CA LEU A 426 26.30 -8.85 6.38
C LEU A 426 25.49 -9.69 7.36
N ASN A 427 24.91 -9.04 8.38
CA ASN A 427 24.08 -9.71 9.36
C ASN A 427 22.88 -10.40 8.68
N SER A 428 22.59 -11.65 9.07
CA SER A 428 21.49 -12.44 8.53
C SER A 428 20.11 -11.80 8.70
N ALA A 429 19.89 -11.01 9.76
CA ALA A 429 18.68 -10.23 9.96
C ALA A 429 18.53 -9.14 8.88
N VAL A 430 19.63 -8.49 8.50
CA VAL A 430 19.65 -7.51 7.41
C VAL A 430 19.39 -8.20 6.08
N ILE A 431 20.03 -9.34 5.80
CA ILE A 431 19.81 -10.13 4.58
C ILE A 431 18.33 -10.51 4.42
N ARG A 432 17.71 -11.05 5.47
CA ARG A 432 16.29 -11.42 5.46
C ARG A 432 15.40 -10.22 5.18
N ARG A 433 15.63 -9.10 5.87
CA ARG A 433 14.85 -7.88 5.66
C ARG A 433 15.06 -7.32 4.25
N PHE A 434 16.28 -7.34 3.74
CA PHE A 434 16.60 -6.84 2.41
C PHE A 434 15.95 -7.68 1.31
N ALA A 435 16.01 -9.01 1.42
CA ALA A 435 15.31 -9.92 0.52
C ALA A 435 13.79 -9.69 0.53
N ARG A 436 13.20 -9.42 1.70
CA ARG A 436 11.76 -9.14 1.88
C ARG A 436 11.34 -7.73 1.42
N SER A 437 12.16 -6.71 1.61
CA SER A 437 11.77 -5.31 1.34
C SER A 437 12.19 -4.82 -0.04
N TYR A 438 13.32 -5.30 -0.55
CA TYR A 438 13.96 -4.78 -1.77
C TYR A 438 14.19 -5.86 -2.84
N GLY A 439 14.20 -7.13 -2.46
CA GLY A 439 14.51 -8.20 -3.39
C GLY A 439 15.87 -8.00 -4.07
N THR A 440 15.95 -8.08 -5.39
CA THR A 440 17.21 -7.86 -6.14
C THR A 440 17.74 -6.42 -6.06
N ASP A 441 16.91 -5.43 -5.73
CA ASP A 441 17.37 -4.06 -5.54
C ASP A 441 18.27 -3.93 -4.29
N SER A 442 18.35 -4.94 -3.42
CA SER A 442 19.36 -5.02 -2.36
C SER A 442 20.79 -4.86 -2.89
N TYR A 443 21.11 -5.38 -4.08
CA TYR A 443 22.43 -5.21 -4.68
C TYR A 443 22.74 -3.76 -5.06
N ARG A 444 21.70 -2.93 -5.29
CA ARG A 444 21.89 -1.49 -5.55
C ARG A 444 22.29 -0.76 -4.27
N ILE A 445 21.67 -1.11 -3.14
CA ILE A 445 22.00 -0.57 -1.82
C ILE A 445 23.42 -0.98 -1.43
N LEU A 446 23.73 -2.27 -1.56
CA LEU A 446 25.02 -2.88 -1.21
C LEU A 446 26.13 -2.60 -2.24
N ASN A 447 25.84 -1.85 -3.30
CA ASN A 447 26.81 -1.57 -4.35
C ASN A 447 28.07 -0.91 -3.77
N ARG A 448 29.23 -1.51 -4.07
CA ARG A 448 30.56 -1.13 -3.57
C ARG A 448 30.79 -1.27 -2.06
N CYS A 449 29.89 -1.93 -1.32
CA CYS A 449 30.14 -2.29 0.07
C CYS A 449 30.93 -3.60 0.14
N GLN A 450 31.98 -3.64 0.93
CA GLN A 450 32.87 -4.79 1.15
C GLN A 450 32.95 -5.21 2.62
N ARG A 451 32.48 -4.36 3.54
CA ARG A 451 32.49 -4.57 4.98
C ARG A 451 31.38 -3.77 5.67
N PRO A 452 31.01 -4.09 6.93
CA PRO A 452 29.91 -3.43 7.64
C PRO A 452 30.04 -1.90 7.71
N GLU A 453 31.26 -1.37 7.82
CA GLU A 453 31.51 0.07 7.95
C GLU A 453 31.12 0.84 6.67
N ASP A 454 31.07 0.18 5.52
CA ASP A 454 30.71 0.81 4.25
C ASP A 454 29.20 1.14 4.17
N LEU A 455 28.40 0.61 5.09
CA LEU A 455 26.96 0.93 5.23
C LEU A 455 26.71 2.24 6.00
N GLY A 456 27.76 2.82 6.59
CA GLY A 456 27.68 4.05 7.37
C GLY A 456 27.04 3.84 8.75
N HIS A 457 26.38 4.88 9.25
CA HIS A 457 25.70 4.84 10.55
C HIS A 457 24.50 3.88 10.54
N TRP A 458 24.20 3.27 11.69
CA TRP A 458 23.04 2.40 11.89
C TRP A 458 22.04 3.06 12.83
N TYR A 459 20.84 3.35 12.31
CA TYR A 459 19.74 3.97 13.06
C TYR A 459 18.94 2.94 13.86
N THR A 460 18.92 1.69 13.40
CA THR A 460 18.42 0.53 14.16
C THR A 460 19.39 -0.64 13.95
N GLU A 461 19.12 -1.80 14.53
CA GLU A 461 19.90 -3.03 14.29
C GLU A 461 19.96 -3.42 12.80
N THR A 462 19.00 -2.95 11.99
CA THR A 462 18.98 -3.29 10.56
C THR A 462 18.89 -2.11 9.62
N LEU A 463 18.54 -0.89 10.07
CA LEU A 463 18.43 0.31 9.23
C LEU A 463 19.75 1.07 9.16
N SER A 464 20.39 1.06 7.99
CA SER A 464 21.69 1.73 7.77
C SER A 464 21.56 3.05 7.01
N GLN A 465 22.59 3.89 7.08
CA GLN A 465 22.70 5.14 6.35
C GLN A 465 22.61 4.96 4.84
N LYS A 466 23.32 3.97 4.29
CA LYS A 466 23.25 3.60 2.86
C LYS A 466 21.85 3.25 2.39
N GLU A 467 21.07 2.58 3.23
CA GLU A 467 19.66 2.29 2.95
C GLU A 467 18.80 3.56 3.01
N VAL A 468 19.02 4.42 4.00
CA VAL A 468 18.33 5.73 4.09
C VAL A 468 18.60 6.57 2.85
N ASP A 469 19.84 6.64 2.37
CA ASP A 469 20.19 7.33 1.13
C ASP A 469 19.42 6.77 -0.06
N TYR A 470 19.38 5.44 -0.21
CA TYR A 470 18.62 4.79 -1.25
C TYR A 470 17.13 5.18 -1.19
N LEU A 471 16.53 5.18 0.00
CA LEU A 471 15.12 5.56 0.17
C LEU A 471 14.85 7.02 -0.19
N ILE A 472 15.78 7.94 0.11
CA ILE A 472 15.67 9.36 -0.25
C ILE A 472 15.77 9.57 -1.76
N PHE A 473 16.76 8.93 -2.41
CA PHE A 473 17.08 9.20 -3.81
C PHE A 473 16.24 8.38 -4.79
N GLU A 474 15.93 7.13 -4.45
CA GLU A 474 15.23 6.20 -5.34
C GLU A 474 13.74 6.05 -4.99
N GLU A 475 13.33 6.41 -3.78
CA GLU A 475 11.98 6.12 -3.27
C GLU A 475 11.24 7.33 -2.68
N TRP A 476 11.67 8.56 -3.00
CA TRP A 476 11.00 9.81 -2.63
C TRP A 476 10.82 10.05 -1.11
N ALA A 477 11.55 9.34 -0.26
CA ALA A 477 11.49 9.61 1.17
C ALA A 477 12.06 11.00 1.46
N LEU A 478 11.30 11.81 2.20
CA LEU A 478 11.68 13.15 2.64
C LEU A 478 11.64 13.31 4.15
N THR A 479 10.98 12.43 4.90
CA THR A 479 10.93 12.50 6.39
C THR A 479 11.24 11.14 7.01
N ALA A 480 11.61 11.11 8.30
CA ALA A 480 11.77 9.83 9.00
C ALA A 480 10.47 9.03 9.00
N GLU A 481 9.30 9.67 9.04
CA GLU A 481 8.01 8.99 8.95
C GLU A 481 7.84 8.21 7.64
N ASP A 482 8.26 8.80 6.50
CA ASP A 482 8.25 8.11 5.20
C ASP A 482 9.06 6.82 5.28
N ILE A 483 10.24 6.87 5.90
CA ILE A 483 11.16 5.73 6.03
C ILE A 483 10.65 4.70 7.03
N LEU A 484 10.34 5.13 8.25
CA LEU A 484 10.09 4.26 9.41
C LEU A 484 8.76 3.52 9.34
N TRP A 485 7.75 4.10 8.68
CA TRP A 485 6.39 3.57 8.68
C TRP A 485 5.86 3.17 7.30
N ARG A 486 6.35 3.78 6.22
CA ARG A 486 5.91 3.47 4.84
C ARG A 486 6.92 2.66 4.06
N ARG A 487 8.17 3.12 3.92
CA ARG A 487 9.21 2.37 3.19
C ARG A 487 9.67 1.14 3.96
N THR A 488 9.69 1.24 5.28
CA THR A 488 10.04 0.16 6.20
C THR A 488 8.99 0.09 7.32
N LYS A 489 9.23 -0.76 8.31
CA LYS A 489 8.54 -0.78 9.61
C LYS A 489 9.51 -0.66 10.78
N GLN A 490 10.67 -0.03 10.53
CA GLN A 490 11.72 0.15 11.53
C GLN A 490 11.29 1.10 12.67
N GLY A 491 10.18 1.83 12.49
CA GLY A 491 9.51 2.55 13.57
C GLY A 491 9.08 1.66 14.76
N LEU A 492 8.89 0.36 14.55
CA LEU A 492 8.59 -0.59 15.64
C LEU A 492 9.79 -0.91 16.54
N TYR A 493 11.00 -0.59 16.08
CA TYR A 493 12.26 -0.97 16.73
C TYR A 493 13.09 0.24 17.16
N ILE A 494 12.77 1.43 16.64
CA ILE A 494 13.55 2.64 16.85
C ILE A 494 13.23 3.27 18.20
N SER A 495 14.27 3.75 18.89
CA SER A 495 14.12 4.63 20.05
C SER A 495 13.91 6.09 19.63
N GLU A 496 13.40 6.91 20.55
CA GLU A 496 13.25 8.35 20.30
C GLU A 496 14.58 9.05 19.97
N GLU A 497 15.68 8.62 20.59
CA GLU A 497 17.02 9.15 20.30
C GLU A 497 17.48 8.81 18.88
N GLN A 498 17.33 7.55 18.48
CA GLN A 498 17.66 7.10 17.12
C GLN A 498 16.78 7.77 16.06
N GLN A 499 15.50 7.99 16.35
CA GLN A 499 14.62 8.71 15.44
C GLN A 499 15.07 10.17 15.25
N ARG A 500 15.44 10.87 16.33
CA ARG A 500 15.99 12.23 16.23
C ARG A 500 17.28 12.27 15.41
N ALA A 501 18.17 11.30 15.58
CA ALA A 501 19.38 11.19 14.77
C ALA A 501 19.05 11.00 13.27
N LEU A 502 18.04 10.17 12.96
CA LEU A 502 17.57 9.97 11.59
C LEU A 502 16.96 11.25 11.00
N ASP A 503 16.12 11.96 11.75
CA ASP A 503 15.53 13.23 11.32
C ASP A 503 16.61 14.27 10.98
N MET A 504 17.62 14.41 11.86
CA MET A 504 18.77 15.29 11.61
C MET A 504 19.52 14.92 10.34
N TYR A 505 19.80 13.63 10.12
CA TYR A 505 20.50 13.17 8.93
C TYR A 505 19.71 13.45 7.64
N ILE A 506 18.41 13.18 7.63
CA ILE A 506 17.54 13.44 6.48
C ILE A 506 17.55 14.94 6.14
N CYS A 507 17.44 15.80 7.15
CA CYS A 507 17.52 17.24 7.00
C CYS A 507 18.84 17.71 6.35
N GLN A 508 19.97 17.14 6.75
CA GLN A 508 21.29 17.48 6.22
C GLN A 508 21.52 16.95 4.80
N THR A 509 20.94 15.80 4.47
CA THR A 509 21.17 15.10 3.20
C THR A 509 20.31 15.65 2.05
N ALA A 510 19.12 16.19 2.37
CA ALA A 510 18.20 16.76 1.38
C ALA A 510 17.69 18.18 1.74
N PRO A 511 18.57 19.16 2.03
CA PRO A 511 18.18 20.47 2.58
C PRO A 511 17.32 21.29 1.61
N ARG A 512 17.47 21.08 0.29
CA ARG A 512 16.64 21.73 -0.73
C ARG A 512 15.21 21.21 -0.81
N ARG A 513 14.87 20.14 -0.07
CA ARG A 513 13.56 19.50 -0.10
C ARG A 513 12.77 19.67 1.20
N LEU A 514 13.27 20.40 2.21
CA LEU A 514 12.56 20.64 3.48
C LEU A 514 12.88 22.04 4.02
N PRO A 515 11.94 23.01 3.96
CA PRO A 515 12.14 24.35 4.51
C PRO A 515 12.33 24.37 6.04
N GLU A 516 11.76 23.41 6.76
CA GLU A 516 11.81 23.30 8.23
C GLU A 516 13.21 22.97 8.78
N CYS A 517 14.11 22.43 7.95
CA CYS A 517 15.47 22.08 8.37
C CYS A 517 16.40 23.30 8.56
N ALA A 518 15.95 24.51 8.21
CA ALA A 518 16.72 25.73 8.41
C ALA A 518 16.97 26.06 9.90
N GLY A 519 16.14 25.54 10.82
CA GLY A 519 16.26 25.77 12.26
C GLY A 519 17.16 24.78 13.01
N LEU A 520 17.37 23.57 12.49
CA LEU A 520 18.19 22.53 13.12
C LEU A 520 19.67 22.59 12.71
N ALA A 521 19.99 23.27 11.61
CA ALA A 521 21.36 23.46 11.12
C ALA A 521 22.16 24.56 11.85
N LEU A 522 21.57 25.22 12.85
CA LEU A 522 22.17 26.36 13.56
C LEU A 522 22.41 26.12 15.05
N SER A 523 22.29 24.88 15.52
CA SER A 523 22.65 24.48 16.89
C SER A 523 23.78 23.46 16.86
N GLU A 524 24.95 23.90 16.41
CA GLU A 524 26.26 23.34 16.83
C GLU A 524 27.00 24.36 17.68
#